data_AF-I2FJF2-F1
#
_entry.id   AF-I2FJF2-F1
#
_cell.length_a   1.000
_cell.length_b   1.000
_cell.length_c   1.000
_cell.angle_alpha   90.00
_cell.angle_beta   90.00
_cell.angle_gamma   90.00
#
_symmetry.space_group_name_H-M   'P 1'
#
loop_
_entity.id
_entity.type
_entity.pdbx_description
1 polymer ?
#
loop_
_entity_poly.entity_id
_entity_poly.type
_entity_poly.pdbx_seq_one_letter_code
_entity_poly.pdbx_strand_id
1 'polypeptide(L)'
;MQAVKEDYNLDEQAQRIGLITGISNEIYYCSISYLSTVYLEYIDNTWTAWRESYIPKLNKRTSYKVIASGSFELVLARLKSYLNYIKRSK
;
A
#
# COMPACT_ATOMS: atom_id res chain seq x y z
N MET A 1 -4.68 36.64 -1.79
CA MET A 1 -4.27 35.32 -2.30
C MET A 1 -5.16 34.29 -1.63
N GLN A 2 -6.12 33.70 -2.35
CA GLN A 2 -6.91 32.60 -1.82
C GLN A 2 -6.00 31.37 -1.75
N ALA A 3 -5.86 30.79 -0.56
CA ALA A 3 -5.23 29.49 -0.39
C ALA A 3 -6.12 28.45 -1.08
N VAL A 4 -5.68 27.95 -2.23
CA VAL A 4 -6.24 26.74 -2.83
C VAL A 4 -5.97 25.64 -1.81
N LYS A 5 -7.00 25.25 -1.05
CA LYS A 5 -6.97 24.01 -0.29
C LYS A 5 -6.94 22.90 -1.32
N GLU A 6 -5.74 22.47 -1.73
CA GLU A 6 -5.58 21.17 -2.34
C GLU A 6 -6.06 20.18 -1.28
N ASP A 7 -7.26 19.64 -1.49
CA ASP A 7 -7.84 18.62 -0.65
C ASP A 7 -6.90 17.41 -0.72
N TYR A 8 -6.07 17.25 0.31
CA TYR A 8 -5.02 16.25 0.35
C TYR A 8 -5.67 14.87 0.58
N ASN A 9 -6.26 14.34 -0.49
CA ASN A 9 -7.02 13.11 -0.44
C ASN A 9 -6.08 11.91 -0.57
N LEU A 10 -5.83 11.23 0.56
CA LEU A 10 -4.97 10.05 0.62
C LEU A 10 -5.52 8.91 -0.23
N ASP A 11 -6.84 8.77 -0.30
CA ASP A 11 -7.50 7.73 -1.07
C ASP A 11 -7.22 7.90 -2.57
N GLU A 12 -7.34 9.12 -3.09
CA GLU A 12 -6.98 9.40 -4.49
C GLU A 12 -5.52 9.08 -4.78
N GLN A 13 -4.60 9.47 -3.89
CA GLN A 13 -3.18 9.21 -4.07
C GLN A 13 -2.86 7.72 -4.08
N ALA A 14 -3.49 6.95 -3.19
CA ALA A 14 -3.38 5.50 -3.14
C ALA A 14 -3.96 4.85 -4.42
N GLN A 15 -5.13 5.29 -4.86
CA GLN A 15 -5.78 4.79 -6.08
C GLN A 15 -4.95 5.06 -7.34
N ARG A 16 -4.29 6.23 -7.44
CA ARG A 16 -3.40 6.58 -8.57
C ARG A 16 -2.24 5.61 -8.76
N ILE A 17 -1.81 4.88 -7.73
CA ILE A 17 -0.77 3.85 -7.85
C ILE A 17 -1.33 2.43 -7.95
N GLY A 18 -2.65 2.28 -8.03
CA GLY A 18 -3.37 1.02 -8.20
C GLY A 18 -3.71 0.29 -6.89
N LEU A 19 -3.80 1.02 -5.77
CA LEU A 19 -4.34 0.48 -4.53
C LEU A 19 -5.87 0.64 -4.50
N ILE A 20 -6.53 -0.27 -3.79
CA ILE A 20 -7.94 -0.25 -3.44
C ILE A 20 -8.06 0.28 -2.01
N THR A 21 -9.01 1.17 -1.77
CA THR A 21 -9.35 1.65 -0.42
C THR A 21 -10.09 0.56 0.35
N GLY A 22 -9.50 0.08 1.45
CA GLY A 22 -10.17 -0.79 2.41
C GLY A 22 -10.92 0.03 3.46
N ILE A 23 -10.22 0.97 4.10
CA ILE A 23 -10.77 1.96 5.01
C ILE A 23 -10.20 3.33 4.63
N SER A 24 -11.09 4.30 4.39
CA SER A 24 -10.68 5.64 3.94
C SER A 24 -9.71 6.28 4.94
N ASN A 25 -8.62 6.85 4.43
CA ASN A 25 -7.53 7.47 5.20
C ASN A 25 -6.79 6.55 6.20
N GLU A 26 -7.02 5.23 6.16
CA GLU A 26 -6.43 4.28 7.12
C GLU A 26 -5.77 3.09 6.43
N ILE A 27 -6.47 2.41 5.51
CA ILE A 27 -6.03 1.13 4.93
C ILE A 27 -6.25 1.13 3.42
N TYR A 28 -5.17 0.83 2.70
CA TYR A 28 -5.18 0.59 1.26
C TYR A 28 -4.47 -0.72 0.93
N TYR A 29 -4.85 -1.39 -0.14
CA TYR A 29 -4.24 -2.66 -0.52
C TYR A 29 -4.32 -2.96 -2.02
N CYS A 30 -3.46 -3.86 -2.51
CA CYS A 30 -3.65 -4.48 -3.82
C CYS A 30 -3.09 -5.90 -3.85
N SER A 31 -3.74 -6.77 -4.62
CA SER A 31 -3.25 -8.12 -4.89
C SER A 31 -2.19 -8.06 -5.98
N ILE A 32 -0.99 -8.57 -5.69
CA ILE A 32 0.10 -8.66 -6.69
C ILE A 32 0.16 -10.05 -7.34
N SER A 33 -0.43 -11.06 -6.70
CA SER A 33 -0.66 -12.40 -7.26
C SER A 33 -1.82 -13.07 -6.53
N TYR A 34 -2.19 -14.29 -6.96
CA TYR A 34 -3.18 -15.12 -6.24
C TYR A 34 -2.76 -15.44 -4.80
N LEU A 35 -1.46 -15.41 -4.50
CA LEU A 35 -0.90 -15.81 -3.21
C LEU A 35 -0.31 -14.63 -2.43
N SER A 36 -0.44 -13.40 -2.90
CA SER A 36 0.21 -12.27 -2.22
C SER A 36 -0.54 -10.96 -2.40
N THR A 37 -0.65 -10.26 -1.28
CA THR A 37 -1.30 -8.96 -1.17
C THR A 37 -0.33 -7.97 -0.54
N VAL A 38 -0.36 -6.74 -1.01
CA VAL A 38 0.38 -5.62 -0.43
C VAL A 38 -0.60 -4.70 0.27
N TYR A 39 -0.24 -4.26 1.45
CA TYR A 39 -1.00 -3.37 2.31
C TYR A 39 -0.22 -2.08 2.52
N LEU A 40 -0.95 -0.99 2.71
CA LEU A 40 -0.51 0.31 3.17
C LEU A 40 -1.48 0.73 4.27
N GLU A 41 -1.01 0.79 5.50
CA GLU A 41 -1.86 1.07 6.66
C GLU A 41 -1.21 2.10 7.58
N TYR A 42 -2.05 2.89 8.23
CA TYR A 42 -1.64 3.78 9.31
C TYR A 42 -1.68 3.05 10.66
N ILE A 43 -0.52 2.67 11.17
CA ILE A 43 -0.35 1.91 12.42
C ILE A 43 0.60 2.67 13.33
N ASP A 44 0.26 2.78 14.62
CA ASP A 44 1.12 3.39 15.65
C ASP A 44 1.66 4.77 15.22
N ASN A 45 0.74 5.59 14.71
CA ASN A 45 1.03 6.96 14.26
C ASN A 45 2.04 7.05 13.09
N THR A 46 2.20 5.97 12.33
CA THR A 46 3.14 5.83 11.21
C THR A 46 2.49 5.11 10.04
N TRP A 47 2.74 5.55 8.80
CA TRP A 47 2.34 4.77 7.63
C TRP A 47 3.33 3.63 7.42
N THR A 48 2.81 2.42 7.20
CA THR A 48 3.63 1.24 6.93
C THR A 48 3.07 0.50 5.73
N ALA A 49 3.97 0.13 4.81
CA ALA A 49 3.65 -0.74 3.69
C ALA A 49 4.34 -2.09 3.85
N TRP A 50 3.58 -3.17 3.68
CA TRP A 50 4.12 -4.53 3.74
C TRP A 50 3.42 -5.45 2.76
N ARG A 51 4.13 -6.51 2.39
CA ARG A 51 3.58 -7.61 1.61
C ARG A 51 3.29 -8.78 2.53
N GLU A 52 2.13 -9.38 2.37
CA GLU A 52 1.82 -10.70 2.90
C GLU A 52 1.79 -11.74 1.77
N SER A 53 2.22 -12.95 2.07
CA SER A 53 2.04 -14.11 1.20
C SER A 53 1.30 -15.21 1.94
N TYR A 54 0.45 -15.94 1.22
CA TYR A 54 -0.47 -16.93 1.80
C TYR A 54 -0.24 -18.33 1.23
N ILE A 55 -0.54 -19.33 2.05
CA ILE A 55 -0.63 -20.72 1.60
C ILE A 55 -1.97 -20.89 0.87
N PRO A 56 -1.97 -21.36 -0.39
CA PRO A 56 -3.21 -21.59 -1.11
C PRO A 56 -4.17 -22.47 -0.32
N LYS A 57 -5.46 -22.13 -0.32
CA LYS A 57 -6.57 -22.90 0.30
C LYS A 57 -6.55 -23.02 1.83
N LEU A 58 -5.51 -22.56 2.51
CA LEU A 58 -5.38 -22.68 3.96
C LEU A 58 -5.66 -21.39 4.72
N ASN A 59 -5.92 -20.28 4.01
CA ASN A 59 -6.08 -18.92 4.55
C ASN A 59 -5.01 -18.55 5.61
N LYS A 60 -3.83 -19.17 5.50
CA LYS A 60 -2.72 -19.03 6.44
C LYS A 60 -1.63 -18.20 5.78
N ARG A 61 -1.15 -17.19 6.49
CA ARG A 61 0.01 -16.40 6.08
C ARG A 61 1.28 -17.25 6.16
N THR A 62 2.00 -17.32 5.05
CA THR A 62 3.30 -17.99 4.95
C THR A 62 4.42 -17.05 5.37
N SER A 63 4.36 -15.79 4.94
CA SER A 63 5.41 -14.81 5.19
C SER A 63 4.86 -13.39 5.14
N TYR A 64 5.57 -12.48 5.81
CA TYR A 64 5.37 -11.05 5.68
C TYR A 64 6.71 -10.35 5.46
N LYS A 65 6.70 -9.25 4.71
CA LYS A 65 7.88 -8.41 4.48
C LYS A 65 7.49 -6.95 4.48
N VAL A 66 8.10 -6.17 5.38
CA VAL A 66 7.97 -4.71 5.39
C VAL A 66 8.73 -4.14 4.20
N ILE A 67 8.08 -3.21 3.48
CA ILE A 67 8.62 -2.49 2.33
C ILE A 67 9.19 -1.15 2.79
N ALA A 68 8.40 -0.40 3.56
CA ALA A 68 8.78 0.89 4.12
C ALA A 68 7.85 1.27 5.28
N SER A 69 8.34 2.12 6.18
CA SER A 69 7.57 2.80 7.23
C SER A 69 8.00 4.27 7.30
N GLY A 70 7.07 5.17 7.63
CA GLY A 70 7.36 6.60 7.77
C GLY A 70 6.15 7.48 7.44
N SER A 71 6.40 8.63 6.80
CA SER A 71 5.34 9.50 6.29
C SER A 71 4.61 8.85 5.11
N PHE A 72 3.34 9.23 4.91
CA PHE A 72 2.52 8.72 3.80
C PHE A 72 3.23 8.84 2.45
N GLU A 73 3.74 10.02 2.12
CA GLU A 73 4.41 10.30 0.84
C GLU A 73 5.63 9.41 0.61
N LEU A 74 6.47 9.25 1.64
CA LEU A 74 7.67 8.43 1.57
C LEU A 74 7.31 6.98 1.32
N VAL A 75 6.34 6.47 2.08
CA VAL A 75 5.91 5.08 2.01
C VAL A 75 5.21 4.81 0.67
N LEU A 76 4.36 5.72 0.21
CA LEU A 76 3.68 5.65 -1.08
C LEU A 76 4.68 5.65 -2.25
N ALA A 77 5.71 6.50 -2.20
CA ALA A 77 6.77 6.54 -3.22
C ALA A 77 7.61 5.26 -3.27
N ARG A 78 7.95 4.70 -2.09
CA ARG A 78 8.65 3.41 -1.98
C ARG A 78 7.78 2.27 -2.48
N LEU A 79 6.51 2.27 -2.12
CA LEU A 79 5.53 1.29 -2.54
C LEU A 79 5.31 1.33 -4.06
N LYS A 80 5.16 2.51 -4.66
CA LYS A 80 5.07 2.69 -6.13
C LYS A 80 6.28 2.09 -6.84
N SER A 81 7.49 2.36 -6.34
CA SER A 81 8.73 1.79 -6.87
C SER A 81 8.74 0.25 -6.77
N TYR A 82 8.30 -0.29 -5.64
CA TYR A 82 8.20 -1.73 -5.41
C TYR A 82 7.20 -2.41 -6.35
N LEU A 83 6.00 -1.84 -6.50
CA LEU A 83 4.96 -2.36 -7.41
C LEU A 83 5.45 -2.34 -8.87
N ASN A 84 6.14 -1.28 -9.30
CA ASN A 84 6.73 -1.21 -10.63
C ASN A 84 7.81 -2.27 -10.85
N TYR A 85 8.65 -2.53 -9.85
CA TYR A 85 9.65 -3.60 -9.92
C TYR A 85 9.00 -4.98 -10.09
N ILE A 86 7.97 -5.29 -9.30
CA ILE A 86 7.25 -6.57 -9.42
C ILE A 86 6.60 -6.71 -10.81
N LYS A 87 5.95 -5.64 -11.30
CA LYS A 87 5.29 -5.66 -12.62
C LYS A 87 6.27 -5.93 -13.77
N ARG A 88 7.53 -5.47 -13.66
CA ARG A 88 8.57 -5.73 -14.66
C ARG A 88 9.17 -7.14 -14.58
N SER A 89 9.12 -7.76 -13.41
CA SER A 89 9.66 -9.09 -13.17
C SER A 89 8.68 -10.21 -13.53
N LYS A 90 7.47 -9.85 -13.99
CA LYS A 90 6.40 -10.78 -14.38
C LYS A 90 6.36 -10.88 -15.89
#